data_AF-A0A2W5Z1E8-F1
#
_entry.id   AF-A0A2W5Z1E8-F1
#
_cell.length_a   1.000
_cell.length_b   1.000
_cell.length_c   1.000
_cell.angle_alpha   90.00
_cell.angle_beta   90.00
_cell.angle_gamma   90.00
#
_symmetry.space_group_name_H-M   'P 1'
#
loop_
_entity.id
_entity.type
_entity.pdbx_description
1 polymer ?
#
loop_
_entity_poly.entity_id
_entity_poly.type
_entity_poly.pdbx_seq_one_letter_code
_entity_poly.pdbx_strand_id
1 'polypeptide(L)'
;GWWCWIIPLRGGNVSAGIVYDSRLFKLADGPNLGERLRAHLLSHPVGAEIFGNAQIIEHDVHAYSALPYSSKKVCDDGWATVGDAAGFIDPLYSPGLDFCSYTSYFVADLLARNLAGEDVAESLAYYNEQLPITYRLWFETLYKDKYYYMGDAELMSAALLLDVGTYFIGLVIPVYRDPEREFLHLPFEGRAGRVFGGMMKFYNRRLVALAKRRLATGCYGRRNAGWRELYDGFVPDARVRKLIRKGLFHWWRAELTNLRLILTPGAKNRAPSSSTATSTAVAAPL
;
A
#
# COMPACT_ATOMS: atom_id res chain seq x y z
N GLY A 1 9.93 5.13 2.99
CA GLY A 1 10.42 4.06 3.87
C GLY A 1 9.38 3.57 4.84
N TRP A 2 8.41 4.41 5.22
CA TRP A 2 7.35 4.08 6.17
C TRP A 2 6.11 4.91 5.85
N TRP A 3 4.97 4.55 6.45
CA TRP A 3 3.77 5.36 6.55
C TRP A 3 3.08 5.07 7.89
N CYS A 4 2.19 5.98 8.33
CA CYS A 4 1.38 5.78 9.51
C CYS A 4 -0.11 5.84 9.15
N TRP A 5 -0.93 4.99 9.77
CA TRP A 5 -2.38 5.18 9.77
C TRP A 5 -2.81 5.91 11.03
N ILE A 6 -3.89 6.68 10.91
CA ILE A 6 -4.56 7.38 12.00
C ILE A 6 -6.06 7.27 11.72
N ILE A 7 -6.77 6.46 12.50
CA ILE A 7 -8.17 6.12 12.30
C ILE A 7 -8.93 6.49 13.59
N PRO A 8 -9.66 7.63 13.60
CA PRO A 8 -10.53 7.98 14.71
C PRO A 8 -11.62 6.93 14.91
N LEU A 9 -11.82 6.51 16.15
CA LEU A 9 -12.84 5.56 16.57
C LEU A 9 -13.96 6.26 17.34
N ARG A 10 -15.10 5.59 17.47
CA ARG A 10 -16.19 6.07 18.31
C ARG A 10 -15.72 6.17 19.77
N GLY A 11 -16.06 7.27 20.44
CA GLY A 11 -15.74 7.47 21.86
C GLY A 11 -14.42 8.18 22.14
N GLY A 12 -13.74 8.72 21.11
CA GLY A 12 -12.54 9.55 21.27
C GLY A 12 -11.22 8.78 21.20
N ASN A 13 -11.25 7.45 21.13
CA ASN A 13 -10.07 6.63 20.86
C ASN A 13 -9.62 6.80 19.41
N VAL A 14 -8.33 6.59 19.14
CA VAL A 14 -7.75 6.66 17.80
C VAL A 14 -6.87 5.43 17.59
N SER A 15 -7.18 4.62 16.58
CA SER A 15 -6.27 3.57 16.14
C SER A 15 -5.12 4.19 15.37
N ALA A 16 -3.89 3.91 15.77
CA ALA A 16 -2.69 4.42 15.14
C ALA A 16 -1.68 3.29 14.95
N GLY A 17 -0.91 3.36 13.87
CA GLY A 17 0.14 2.38 13.63
C GLY A 17 1.13 2.87 12.59
N ILE A 18 2.32 2.29 12.63
CA ILE A 18 3.41 2.54 11.68
C ILE A 18 3.71 1.25 10.93
N VAL A 19 3.80 1.35 9.60
CA VAL A 19 4.26 0.25 8.75
C VAL A 19 5.47 0.72 7.96
N TYR A 20 6.48 -0.13 7.86
CA TYR A 20 7.74 0.25 7.24
C TYR A 20 8.46 -0.91 6.56
N ASP A 21 9.22 -0.54 5.54
CA ASP A 21 10.15 -1.44 4.86
C ASP A 21 11.49 -1.41 5.59
N SER A 22 11.85 -2.53 6.22
CA SER A 22 13.09 -2.66 7.01
C SER A 22 14.36 -2.45 6.21
N ARG A 23 14.30 -2.51 4.87
CA ARG A 23 15.41 -2.16 3.98
C ARG A 23 15.68 -0.65 3.94
N LEU A 24 14.68 0.16 4.30
CA LEU A 24 14.67 1.61 4.11
C LEU A 24 14.51 2.40 5.41
N PHE A 25 14.01 1.78 6.47
CA PHE A 25 13.72 2.45 7.73
C PHE A 25 13.86 1.50 8.91
N LYS A 26 14.39 2.02 10.02
CA LYS A 26 14.37 1.37 11.33
C LYS A 26 13.62 2.30 12.29
N LEU A 27 12.57 1.78 12.92
CA LEU A 27 11.90 2.50 14.00
C LEU A 27 12.88 2.65 15.18
N ALA A 28 13.01 3.88 15.70
CA ALA A 28 13.87 4.18 16.83
C ALA A 28 13.61 3.24 18.01
N ASP A 29 14.67 2.90 18.73
CA ASP A 29 14.56 2.09 19.95
C ASP A 29 13.94 2.93 21.08
N GLY A 30 13.34 2.26 22.06
CA GLY A 30 12.62 2.91 23.16
C GLY A 30 12.18 1.89 24.21
N PRO A 31 11.64 2.34 25.35
CA PRO A 31 11.43 1.49 26.52
C PRO A 31 10.40 0.38 26.29
N ASN A 32 9.37 0.65 25.48
CA ASN A 32 8.37 -0.34 25.06
C ASN A 32 7.81 0.03 23.67
N LEU A 33 6.97 -0.84 23.10
CA LEU A 33 6.40 -0.66 21.77
C LEU A 33 5.51 0.60 21.66
N GLY A 34 4.69 0.86 22.67
CA GLY A 34 3.77 1.99 22.70
C GLY A 34 4.51 3.32 22.68
N GLU A 35 5.54 3.45 23.52
CA GLU A 35 6.38 4.65 23.57
C GLU A 35 7.18 4.86 22.28
N ARG A 36 7.65 3.78 21.63
CA ARG A 36 8.32 3.89 20.32
C ARG A 36 7.37 4.43 19.24
N LEU A 37 6.15 3.90 19.19
CA LEU A 37 5.12 4.37 18.25
C LEU A 37 4.73 5.82 18.55
N ARG A 38 4.42 6.13 19.82
CA ARG A 38 4.04 7.47 20.27
C ARG A 38 5.13 8.50 19.98
N ALA A 39 6.38 8.21 20.32
CA ALA A 39 7.51 9.09 20.04
C ALA A 39 7.66 9.34 18.52
N HIS A 40 7.48 8.32 17.69
CA HIS A 40 7.52 8.50 16.24
C HIS A 40 6.37 9.38 15.74
N LEU A 41 5.13 9.14 16.18
CA LEU A 41 3.98 9.95 15.79
C LEU A 41 4.15 11.42 16.21
N LEU A 42 4.56 11.67 17.45
CA LEU A 42 4.79 13.03 17.97
C LEU A 42 5.94 13.77 17.27
N SER A 43 6.86 13.06 16.61
CA SER A 43 7.91 13.69 15.81
C SER A 43 7.41 14.30 14.50
N HIS A 44 6.15 14.05 14.12
CA HIS A 44 5.53 14.55 12.90
C HIS A 44 4.37 15.51 13.20
N PRO A 45 4.19 16.60 12.42
CA PRO A 45 3.19 17.65 12.73
C PRO A 45 1.76 17.14 12.91
N VAL A 46 1.30 16.23 12.05
CA VAL A 46 -0.04 15.64 12.15
C VAL A 46 -0.18 14.78 13.40
N GLY A 47 0.85 14.03 13.76
CA GLY A 47 0.83 13.20 14.96
C GLY A 47 0.93 14.04 16.25
N ALA A 48 1.72 15.11 16.26
CA ALA A 48 1.78 16.04 17.38
C ALA A 48 0.42 16.70 17.65
N GLU A 49 -0.29 17.11 16.60
CA GLU A 49 -1.62 17.71 16.70
C GLU A 49 -2.66 16.71 17.26
N ILE A 50 -2.67 15.48 16.74
CA ILE A 50 -3.69 14.48 17.10
C ILE A 50 -3.39 13.81 18.45
N PHE A 51 -2.12 13.54 18.74
CA PHE A 51 -1.72 12.69 19.88
C PHE A 51 -1.01 13.44 21.01
N GLY A 52 -0.84 14.77 20.93
CA GLY A 52 -0.09 15.54 21.94
C GLY A 52 -0.56 15.31 23.38
N ASN A 53 -1.88 15.20 23.56
CA ASN A 53 -2.52 14.91 24.85
C ASN A 53 -3.08 13.48 24.94
N ALA A 54 -2.85 12.64 23.92
CA ALA A 54 -3.35 11.27 23.91
C ALA A 54 -2.53 10.39 24.83
N GLN A 55 -3.21 9.44 25.49
CA GLN A 55 -2.59 8.40 26.31
C GLN A 55 -2.59 7.07 25.55
N ILE A 56 -1.51 6.30 25.73
CA ILE A 56 -1.41 4.95 25.19
C ILE A 56 -2.37 4.05 25.96
N ILE A 57 -3.09 3.18 25.26
CA ILE A 57 -3.83 2.08 25.87
C ILE A 57 -2.85 0.91 25.98
N GLU A 58 -2.18 0.78 27.13
CA GLU A 58 -1.01 -0.11 27.31
C GLU A 58 -1.25 -1.58 26.91
N HIS A 59 -2.48 -2.07 27.06
CA HIS A 59 -2.85 -3.46 26.75
C HIS A 59 -3.28 -3.69 25.28
N ASP A 60 -3.25 -2.65 24.46
CA ASP A 60 -3.69 -2.67 23.04
C ASP A 60 -2.57 -2.16 22.12
N VAL A 61 -1.36 -2.69 22.33
CA VAL A 61 -0.18 -2.35 21.51
C VAL A 61 0.43 -3.62 20.95
N HIS A 62 0.32 -3.78 19.64
CA HIS A 62 0.73 -4.99 18.93
C HIS A 62 1.79 -4.70 17.87
N ALA A 63 2.71 -5.66 17.68
CA ALA A 63 3.68 -5.63 16.60
C ALA A 63 3.65 -6.95 15.84
N TYR A 64 3.67 -6.82 14.52
CA TYR A 64 3.76 -7.94 13.60
C TYR A 64 5.01 -7.75 12.73
N SER A 65 5.71 -8.84 12.46
CA SER A 65 6.86 -8.89 11.55
C SER A 65 6.56 -9.85 10.41
N ALA A 66 7.21 -9.64 9.26
CA ALA A 66 6.96 -10.44 8.06
C ALA A 66 5.47 -10.48 7.67
N LEU A 67 4.82 -9.31 7.68
CA LEU A 67 3.40 -9.14 7.35
C LEU A 67 2.96 -9.86 6.05
N PRO A 68 3.68 -9.75 4.91
CA PRO A 68 3.19 -10.34 3.67
C PRO A 68 3.38 -11.86 3.62
N TYR A 69 2.31 -12.62 3.42
CA TYR A 69 2.33 -14.07 3.21
C TYR A 69 1.21 -14.52 2.27
N SER A 70 1.37 -15.70 1.66
CA SER A 70 0.37 -16.30 0.77
C SER A 70 0.42 -17.82 0.79
N SER A 71 -0.74 -18.45 0.71
CA SER A 71 -0.88 -19.90 0.55
C SER A 71 -0.68 -20.32 -0.91
N LYS A 72 -0.01 -21.45 -1.14
CA LYS A 72 0.18 -22.03 -2.48
C LYS A 72 -1.03 -22.86 -2.95
N LYS A 73 -1.75 -23.44 -2.00
CA LYS A 73 -3.00 -24.18 -2.19
C LYS A 73 -4.02 -23.55 -1.24
N VAL A 74 -5.20 -23.21 -1.74
CA VAL A 74 -6.22 -22.45 -1.00
C VAL A 74 -7.55 -23.19 -0.88
N CYS A 75 -7.72 -24.31 -1.57
CA CYS A 75 -8.82 -25.24 -1.34
C CYS A 75 -8.46 -26.66 -1.79
N ASP A 76 -9.22 -27.62 -1.31
CA ASP A 76 -9.23 -29.02 -1.72
C ASP A 76 -10.57 -29.67 -1.33
N ASP A 77 -10.68 -30.98 -1.52
CA ASP A 77 -11.77 -31.74 -0.92
C ASP A 77 -11.87 -31.50 0.60
N GLY A 78 -13.05 -31.11 1.06
CA GLY A 78 -13.37 -30.86 2.46
C GLY A 78 -12.90 -29.54 3.06
N TRP A 79 -12.20 -28.65 2.33
CA TRP A 79 -11.79 -27.34 2.88
C TRP A 79 -11.51 -26.25 1.84
N ALA A 80 -11.71 -24.99 2.24
CA ALA A 80 -11.28 -23.81 1.49
C ALA A 80 -10.89 -22.67 2.47
N THR A 81 -9.88 -21.88 2.11
CA THR A 81 -9.47 -20.70 2.89
C THR A 81 -10.14 -19.43 2.39
N VAL A 82 -10.41 -18.51 3.33
CA VAL A 82 -10.99 -17.20 3.08
C VAL A 82 -10.23 -16.11 3.83
N GLY A 83 -10.25 -14.89 3.31
CA GLY A 83 -9.58 -13.73 3.89
C GLY A 83 -8.11 -13.98 4.22
N ASP A 84 -7.71 -13.57 5.41
CA ASP A 84 -6.32 -13.65 5.88
C ASP A 84 -5.80 -15.09 6.01
N ALA A 85 -6.65 -16.11 6.06
CA ALA A 85 -6.20 -17.51 6.01
C ALA A 85 -5.59 -17.91 4.65
N ALA A 86 -5.94 -17.18 3.58
CA ALA A 86 -5.38 -17.40 2.24
C ALA A 86 -4.10 -16.57 2.00
N GLY A 87 -4.02 -15.37 2.60
CA GLY A 87 -2.85 -14.50 2.49
C GLY A 87 -3.11 -13.09 3.00
N PHE A 88 -2.04 -12.36 3.27
CA PHE A 88 -2.04 -10.95 3.66
C PHE A 88 -0.91 -10.23 2.94
N ILE A 89 -1.09 -8.95 2.58
CA ILE A 89 -0.08 -8.17 1.84
C ILE A 89 0.45 -7.01 2.70
N ASP A 90 -0.33 -5.95 2.79
CA ASP A 90 0.02 -4.68 3.42
C ASP A 90 -1.29 -3.95 3.75
N PRO A 91 -1.42 -3.28 4.90
CA PRO A 91 -2.65 -2.56 5.24
C PRO A 91 -2.82 -1.24 4.46
N LEU A 92 -1.83 -0.80 3.69
CA LEU A 92 -1.94 0.36 2.82
C LEU A 92 -3.06 0.12 1.79
N TYR A 93 -3.97 1.09 1.63
CA TYR A 93 -5.21 0.97 0.84
C TYR A 93 -6.26 -0.01 1.38
N SER A 94 -6.04 -0.61 2.56
CA SER A 94 -7.01 -1.49 3.23
C SER A 94 -7.55 -2.64 2.36
N PRO A 95 -6.71 -3.34 1.56
CA PRO A 95 -7.20 -4.36 0.61
C PRO A 95 -7.77 -5.62 1.29
N GLY A 96 -7.53 -5.80 2.60
CA GLY A 96 -7.91 -7.03 3.32
C GLY A 96 -9.41 -7.31 3.31
N LEU A 97 -10.25 -6.26 3.41
CA LEU A 97 -11.70 -6.43 3.36
C LEU A 97 -12.20 -6.74 1.94
N ASP A 98 -11.55 -6.22 0.89
CA ASP A 98 -11.84 -6.63 -0.48
C ASP A 98 -11.50 -8.11 -0.66
N PHE A 99 -10.30 -8.52 -0.25
CA PHE A 99 -9.87 -9.92 -0.29
C PHE A 99 -10.84 -10.84 0.45
N CYS A 100 -11.23 -10.45 1.67
CA CYS A 100 -12.20 -11.18 2.48
C CYS A 100 -13.54 -11.28 1.74
N SER A 101 -14.04 -10.19 1.16
CA SER A 101 -15.31 -10.17 0.44
C SER A 101 -15.32 -11.12 -0.77
N TYR A 102 -14.30 -11.05 -1.63
CA TYR A 102 -14.19 -11.95 -2.79
C TYR A 102 -14.09 -13.42 -2.37
N THR A 103 -13.20 -13.72 -1.43
CA THR A 103 -12.94 -15.11 -1.01
C THR A 103 -14.12 -15.71 -0.25
N SER A 104 -14.72 -14.97 0.69
CA SER A 104 -15.88 -15.44 1.44
C SER A 104 -17.11 -15.61 0.54
N TYR A 105 -17.35 -14.69 -0.39
CA TYR A 105 -18.47 -14.82 -1.33
C TYR A 105 -18.29 -16.03 -2.25
N PHE A 106 -17.12 -16.16 -2.87
CA PHE A 106 -16.81 -17.29 -3.75
C PHE A 106 -16.96 -18.63 -3.04
N VAL A 107 -16.39 -18.76 -1.84
CA VAL A 107 -16.46 -20.02 -1.07
C VAL A 107 -17.89 -20.30 -0.60
N ALA A 108 -18.68 -19.28 -0.23
CA ALA A 108 -20.08 -19.48 0.13
C ALA A 108 -20.92 -20.00 -1.05
N ASP A 109 -20.76 -19.43 -2.24
CA ASP A 109 -21.43 -19.91 -3.48
C ASP A 109 -21.02 -21.36 -3.80
N LEU A 110 -19.71 -21.63 -3.79
CA LEU A 110 -19.16 -22.97 -4.04
C LEU A 110 -19.75 -24.01 -3.07
N LEU A 111 -19.84 -23.68 -1.78
CA LEU A 111 -20.43 -24.56 -0.77
C LEU A 111 -21.93 -24.77 -1.01
N ALA A 112 -22.68 -23.71 -1.34
CA ALA A 112 -24.11 -23.81 -1.60
C ALA A 112 -24.41 -24.74 -2.79
N ARG A 113 -23.66 -24.59 -3.90
CA ARG A 113 -23.79 -25.44 -5.10
C ARG A 113 -23.43 -26.89 -4.82
N ASN A 114 -22.34 -27.13 -4.09
CA ASN A 114 -21.96 -28.48 -3.67
C ASN A 114 -23.03 -29.13 -2.79
N LEU A 115 -23.60 -28.41 -1.83
CA LEU A 115 -24.68 -28.90 -0.97
C LEU A 115 -25.99 -29.17 -1.74
N ALA A 116 -26.21 -28.48 -2.86
CA ALA A 116 -27.32 -28.74 -3.77
C ALA A 116 -27.08 -29.97 -4.67
N GLY A 117 -25.91 -30.62 -4.58
CA GLY A 117 -25.55 -31.78 -5.40
C GLY A 117 -25.01 -31.44 -6.78
N GLU A 118 -24.64 -30.17 -7.03
CA GLU A 118 -23.96 -29.77 -8.27
C GLU A 118 -22.50 -30.21 -8.27
N ASP A 119 -21.95 -30.48 -9.46
CA ASP A 119 -20.51 -30.66 -9.63
C ASP A 119 -19.79 -29.30 -9.56
N VAL A 120 -18.91 -29.15 -8.57
CA VAL A 120 -18.12 -27.93 -8.31
C VAL A 120 -16.64 -28.09 -8.63
N ALA A 121 -16.22 -29.20 -9.28
CA ALA A 121 -14.81 -29.49 -9.54
C ALA A 121 -14.10 -28.36 -10.31
N GLU A 122 -14.75 -27.78 -11.32
CA GLU A 122 -14.20 -26.65 -12.07
C GLU A 122 -14.06 -25.39 -11.21
N SER A 123 -15.03 -25.12 -10.31
CA SER A 123 -14.99 -23.95 -9.43
C SER A 123 -13.89 -24.09 -8.37
N LEU A 124 -13.68 -25.29 -7.83
CA LEU A 124 -12.55 -25.61 -6.96
C LEU A 124 -11.20 -25.41 -7.68
N ALA A 125 -11.07 -25.94 -8.90
CA ALA A 125 -9.85 -25.79 -9.69
C ALA A 125 -9.55 -24.32 -10.00
N TYR A 126 -10.57 -23.56 -10.43
CA TYR A 126 -10.47 -22.12 -10.67
C TYR A 126 -9.99 -21.38 -9.42
N TYR A 127 -10.62 -21.59 -8.27
CA TYR A 127 -10.25 -20.88 -7.04
C TYR A 127 -8.80 -21.16 -6.63
N ASN A 128 -8.40 -22.43 -6.71
CA ASN A 128 -7.06 -22.87 -6.36
C ASN A 128 -5.97 -22.32 -7.29
N GLU A 129 -6.28 -22.11 -8.56
CA GLU A 129 -5.37 -21.51 -9.54
C GLU A 129 -5.36 -19.97 -9.47
N GLN A 130 -6.53 -19.35 -9.45
CA GLN A 130 -6.69 -17.92 -9.66
C GLN A 130 -6.38 -17.09 -8.41
N LEU A 131 -6.66 -17.58 -7.19
CA LEU A 131 -6.39 -16.79 -5.98
C LEU A 131 -4.89 -16.51 -5.75
N PRO A 132 -3.96 -17.48 -5.91
CA PRO A 132 -2.53 -17.19 -5.86
C PRO A 132 -2.06 -16.18 -6.93
N ILE A 133 -2.65 -16.22 -8.14
CA ILE A 133 -2.36 -15.26 -9.21
C ILE A 133 -2.84 -13.86 -8.82
N THR A 134 -4.07 -13.77 -8.31
CA THR A 134 -4.71 -12.55 -7.82
C THR A 134 -3.85 -11.89 -6.74
N TYR A 135 -3.45 -12.64 -5.72
CA TYR A 135 -2.52 -12.18 -4.68
C TYR A 135 -1.22 -11.64 -5.27
N ARG A 136 -0.58 -12.43 -6.15
CA ARG A 136 0.71 -12.06 -6.73
C ARG A 136 0.62 -10.78 -7.53
N LEU A 137 -0.41 -10.63 -8.35
CA LEU A 137 -0.60 -9.44 -9.17
C LEU A 137 -0.93 -8.22 -8.31
N TRP A 138 -1.78 -8.34 -7.29
CA TRP A 138 -1.99 -7.23 -6.34
C TRP A 138 -0.68 -6.81 -5.66
N PHE A 139 0.11 -7.75 -5.15
CA PHE A 139 1.42 -7.46 -4.57
C PHE A 139 2.35 -6.72 -5.55
N GLU A 140 2.54 -7.27 -6.76
CA GLU A 140 3.48 -6.72 -7.73
C GLU A 140 3.04 -5.40 -8.37
N THR A 141 1.73 -5.18 -8.45
CA THR A 141 1.16 -3.98 -9.07
C THR A 141 1.05 -2.82 -8.10
N LEU A 142 0.78 -3.07 -6.81
CA LEU A 142 0.49 -2.01 -5.84
C LEU A 142 1.55 -1.84 -4.75
N TYR A 143 2.25 -2.89 -4.32
CA TYR A 143 3.01 -2.84 -3.06
C TYR A 143 4.51 -3.01 -3.24
N LYS A 144 4.92 -3.85 -4.21
CA LYS A 144 6.32 -4.16 -4.46
C LYS A 144 7.14 -2.88 -4.69
N ASP A 145 8.08 -2.63 -3.77
CA ASP A 145 8.98 -1.48 -3.76
C ASP A 145 8.29 -0.09 -3.67
N LYS A 146 6.99 -0.03 -3.40
CA LYS A 146 6.24 1.24 -3.25
C LYS A 146 6.87 2.17 -2.20
N TYR A 147 7.35 1.60 -1.09
CA TYR A 147 7.99 2.31 0.01
C TYR A 147 9.21 3.17 -0.38
N TYR A 148 9.83 2.93 -1.56
CA TYR A 148 10.88 3.79 -2.10
C TYR A 148 10.40 5.19 -2.49
N TYR A 149 9.14 5.33 -2.93
CA TYR A 149 8.62 6.61 -3.44
C TYR A 149 7.52 7.23 -2.58
N MET A 150 6.97 6.51 -1.59
CA MET A 150 5.88 7.03 -0.73
C MET A 150 6.21 8.36 -0.03
N GLY A 151 7.49 8.60 0.26
CA GLY A 151 7.94 9.83 0.92
C GLY A 151 8.22 10.99 -0.06
N ASP A 152 8.02 10.82 -1.36
CA ASP A 152 8.09 11.90 -2.34
C ASP A 152 6.67 12.24 -2.80
N ALA A 153 6.19 13.44 -2.44
CA ALA A 153 4.79 13.82 -2.58
C ALA A 153 4.30 13.80 -4.04
N GLU A 154 5.16 14.14 -5.00
CA GLU A 154 4.81 14.11 -6.42
C GLU A 154 4.66 12.68 -6.94
N LEU A 155 5.60 11.80 -6.59
CA LEU A 155 5.57 10.40 -7.01
C LEU A 155 4.41 9.65 -6.33
N MET A 156 4.20 9.88 -5.04
CA MET A 156 3.09 9.27 -4.30
C MET A 156 1.73 9.79 -4.78
N SER A 157 1.60 11.07 -5.15
CA SER A 157 0.36 11.60 -5.74
C SER A 157 0.08 10.96 -7.11
N ALA A 158 1.11 10.78 -7.95
CA ALA A 158 0.97 10.06 -9.21
C ALA A 158 0.49 8.62 -8.97
N ALA A 159 1.15 7.89 -8.07
CA ALA A 159 0.78 6.52 -7.72
C ALA A 159 -0.66 6.44 -7.19
N LEU A 160 -0.99 7.20 -6.14
CA LEU A 160 -2.31 7.18 -5.52
C LEU A 160 -3.44 7.40 -6.53
N LEU A 161 -3.31 8.42 -7.38
CA LEU A 161 -4.35 8.77 -8.35
C LEU A 161 -4.52 7.70 -9.44
N LEU A 162 -3.41 7.09 -9.88
CA LEU A 162 -3.45 6.00 -10.86
C LEU A 162 -3.97 4.70 -10.22
N ASP A 163 -3.44 4.31 -9.06
CA ASP A 163 -3.81 3.12 -8.32
C ASP A 163 -5.31 3.15 -7.93
N VAL A 164 -5.78 4.25 -7.33
CA VAL A 164 -7.20 4.38 -6.96
C VAL A 164 -8.07 4.51 -8.21
N GLY A 165 -7.64 5.26 -9.23
CA GLY A 165 -8.41 5.36 -10.46
C GLY A 165 -8.58 4.01 -11.16
N THR A 166 -7.52 3.20 -11.19
CA THR A 166 -7.53 1.85 -11.76
C THR A 166 -8.35 0.87 -10.91
N TYR A 167 -8.26 0.96 -9.59
CA TYR A 167 -9.11 0.22 -8.65
C TYR A 167 -10.60 0.48 -8.88
N PHE A 168 -11.00 1.74 -9.05
CA PHE A 168 -12.40 2.08 -9.29
C PHE A 168 -12.92 1.58 -10.64
N ILE A 169 -12.11 1.71 -11.70
CA ILE A 169 -12.47 1.23 -13.04
C ILE A 169 -12.56 -0.31 -13.06
N GLY A 170 -11.58 -0.97 -12.44
CA GLY A 170 -11.39 -2.42 -12.55
C GLY A 170 -12.20 -3.25 -11.56
N LEU A 171 -12.51 -2.72 -10.37
CA LEU A 171 -13.16 -3.48 -9.30
C LEU A 171 -14.44 -2.81 -8.81
N VAL A 172 -14.37 -1.55 -8.34
CA VAL A 172 -15.52 -0.92 -7.66
C VAL A 172 -16.71 -0.74 -8.60
N ILE A 173 -16.52 -0.14 -9.78
CA ILE A 173 -17.63 0.12 -10.72
C ILE A 173 -18.29 -1.18 -11.19
N PRO A 174 -17.55 -2.23 -11.59
CA PRO A 174 -18.15 -3.53 -11.92
C PRO A 174 -18.96 -4.11 -10.74
N VAL A 175 -18.38 -4.19 -9.54
CA VAL A 175 -19.05 -4.77 -8.36
C VAL A 175 -20.33 -4.00 -8.01
N TYR A 176 -20.34 -2.67 -8.14
CA TYR A 176 -21.56 -1.87 -7.91
C TYR A 176 -22.65 -2.10 -8.95
N ARG A 177 -22.32 -2.60 -10.14
CA ARG A 177 -23.29 -2.88 -11.21
C ARG A 177 -23.86 -4.27 -11.11
N ASP A 178 -23.01 -5.26 -10.81
CA ASP A 178 -23.39 -6.67 -10.77
C ASP A 178 -22.54 -7.41 -9.72
N PRO A 179 -22.86 -7.26 -8.43
CA PRO A 179 -22.05 -7.84 -7.36
C PRO A 179 -22.10 -9.38 -7.38
N GLU A 180 -23.24 -9.97 -7.73
CA GLU A 180 -23.43 -11.42 -7.73
C GLU A 180 -22.48 -12.10 -8.71
N ARG A 181 -22.30 -11.50 -9.90
CA ARG A 181 -21.32 -11.97 -10.87
C ARG A 181 -19.91 -11.60 -10.45
N GLU A 182 -19.63 -10.34 -10.14
CA GLU A 182 -18.25 -9.87 -10.00
C GLU A 182 -17.53 -10.49 -8.80
N PHE A 183 -18.22 -10.80 -7.69
CA PHE A 183 -17.58 -11.51 -6.57
C PHE A 183 -17.23 -12.98 -6.86
N LEU A 184 -17.76 -13.58 -7.93
CA LEU A 184 -17.36 -14.91 -8.41
C LEU A 184 -16.16 -14.86 -9.37
N HIS A 185 -15.74 -13.67 -9.80
CA HIS A 185 -14.63 -13.43 -10.71
C HIS A 185 -13.49 -12.73 -9.99
N LEU A 186 -12.47 -13.50 -9.60
CA LEU A 186 -11.35 -12.96 -8.82
C LEU A 186 -10.54 -11.93 -9.62
N PRO A 187 -10.07 -10.85 -8.96
CA PRO A 187 -9.33 -9.79 -9.62
C PRO A 187 -8.14 -10.26 -10.45
N PHE A 188 -7.90 -9.55 -11.56
CA PHE A 188 -6.85 -9.87 -12.54
C PHE A 188 -6.99 -11.19 -13.30
N GLU A 189 -8.19 -11.78 -13.35
CA GLU A 189 -8.42 -12.96 -14.18
C GLU A 189 -8.26 -12.70 -15.69
N GLY A 190 -7.94 -13.78 -16.42
CA GLY A 190 -7.88 -13.79 -17.87
C GLY A 190 -6.82 -12.87 -18.49
N ARG A 191 -6.96 -12.63 -19.81
CA ARG A 191 -5.99 -11.83 -20.60
C ARG A 191 -6.07 -10.34 -20.25
N ALA A 192 -7.28 -9.82 -20.04
CA ALA A 192 -7.49 -8.41 -19.70
C ALA A 192 -6.83 -8.06 -18.36
N GLY A 193 -7.03 -8.90 -17.34
CA GLY A 193 -6.38 -8.76 -16.04
C GLY A 193 -4.85 -8.74 -16.14
N ARG A 194 -4.25 -9.65 -16.93
CA ARG A 194 -2.79 -9.67 -17.15
C ARG A 194 -2.27 -8.40 -17.85
N VAL A 195 -2.96 -7.91 -18.87
CA VAL A 195 -2.57 -6.67 -19.57
C VAL A 195 -2.64 -5.48 -18.62
N PHE A 196 -3.72 -5.38 -17.85
CA PHE A 196 -3.92 -4.32 -16.87
C PHE A 196 -2.86 -4.36 -15.75
N GLY A 197 -2.60 -5.54 -15.19
CA GLY A 197 -1.53 -5.75 -14.21
C GLY A 197 -0.16 -5.40 -14.79
N GLY A 198 0.11 -5.74 -16.05
CA GLY A 198 1.33 -5.34 -16.76
C GLY A 198 1.52 -3.82 -16.83
N MET A 199 0.46 -3.09 -17.19
CA MET A 199 0.45 -1.62 -17.19
C MET A 199 0.72 -1.05 -15.79
N MET A 200 0.04 -1.58 -14.76
CA MET A 200 0.22 -1.10 -13.38
C MET A 200 1.63 -1.34 -12.86
N LYS A 201 2.14 -2.55 -13.06
CA LYS A 201 3.52 -2.91 -12.76
C LYS A 201 4.52 -2.00 -13.47
N PHE A 202 4.24 -1.60 -14.71
CA PHE A 202 5.11 -0.70 -15.47
C PHE A 202 5.22 0.68 -14.80
N TYR A 203 4.11 1.36 -14.55
CA TYR A 203 4.19 2.71 -13.98
C TYR A 203 4.74 2.68 -12.54
N ASN A 204 4.35 1.69 -11.72
CA ASN A 204 4.87 1.61 -10.35
C ASN A 204 6.38 1.31 -10.32
N ARG A 205 6.88 0.39 -11.16
CA ARG A 205 8.34 0.19 -11.33
C ARG A 205 9.04 1.46 -11.82
N ARG A 206 8.39 2.23 -12.68
CA ARG A 206 8.94 3.49 -13.17
C ARG A 206 9.06 4.52 -12.05
N LEU A 207 8.01 4.69 -11.23
CA LEU A 207 8.05 5.57 -10.06
C LEU A 207 9.15 5.17 -9.06
N VAL A 208 9.39 3.86 -8.86
CA VAL A 208 10.53 3.37 -8.06
C VAL A 208 11.87 3.83 -8.65
N ALA A 209 12.06 3.72 -9.97
CA ALA A 209 13.28 4.17 -10.63
C ALA A 209 13.49 5.69 -10.48
N LEU A 210 12.41 6.48 -10.59
CA LEU A 210 12.45 7.92 -10.37
C LEU A 210 12.85 8.25 -8.92
N ALA A 211 12.24 7.60 -7.94
CA ALA A 211 12.57 7.79 -6.53
C ALA A 211 14.02 7.46 -6.22
N LYS A 212 14.52 6.31 -6.68
CA LYS A 212 15.93 5.91 -6.50
C LYS A 212 16.90 6.95 -7.09
N ARG A 213 16.61 7.50 -8.27
CA ARG A 213 17.42 8.58 -8.83
C ARG A 213 17.33 9.87 -8.01
N ARG A 214 16.13 10.23 -7.52
CA ARG A 214 15.96 11.40 -6.66
C ARG A 214 16.72 11.24 -5.36
N LEU A 215 16.73 10.06 -4.75
CA LEU A 215 17.55 9.76 -3.57
C LEU A 215 19.04 9.94 -3.89
N ALA A 216 19.53 9.32 -4.98
CA ALA A 216 20.94 9.41 -5.39
C ALA A 216 21.41 10.84 -5.73
N THR A 217 20.49 11.72 -6.16
CA THR A 217 20.79 13.11 -6.52
C THR A 217 20.41 14.12 -5.43
N GLY A 218 19.99 13.64 -4.24
CA GLY A 218 19.53 14.49 -3.13
C GLY A 218 18.26 15.30 -3.45
N CYS A 219 17.50 14.89 -4.47
CA CYS A 219 16.27 15.53 -4.94
C CYS A 219 15.00 14.97 -4.29
N TYR A 220 15.12 13.89 -3.53
CA TYR A 220 13.98 13.19 -2.96
C TYR A 220 13.18 14.09 -2.02
N GLY A 221 11.88 14.24 -2.29
CA GLY A 221 10.99 15.03 -1.44
C GLY A 221 11.25 16.55 -1.43
N ARG A 222 12.11 17.09 -2.31
CA ARG A 222 12.41 18.55 -2.34
C ARG A 222 11.19 19.44 -2.59
N ARG A 223 10.09 18.86 -3.07
CA ARG A 223 8.81 19.54 -3.33
C ARG A 223 7.71 19.16 -2.34
N ASN A 224 8.03 18.46 -1.25
CA ASN A 224 7.02 18.03 -0.28
C ASN A 224 6.44 19.20 0.51
N ALA A 225 7.27 20.18 0.88
CA ALA A 225 6.83 21.35 1.62
C ALA A 225 5.79 22.13 0.81
N GLY A 226 4.61 22.35 1.39
CA GLY A 226 3.48 23.02 0.74
C GLY A 226 2.77 22.19 -0.33
N TRP A 227 3.13 20.91 -0.53
CA TRP A 227 2.41 20.05 -1.45
C TRP A 227 1.00 19.79 -0.93
N ARG A 228 -0.01 20.03 -1.77
CA ARG A 228 -1.41 19.82 -1.45
C ARG A 228 -2.11 19.12 -2.60
N GLU A 229 -2.56 17.90 -2.36
CA GLU A 229 -3.28 17.08 -3.33
C GLU A 229 -4.72 16.86 -2.83
N LEU A 230 -5.66 17.65 -3.35
CA LEU A 230 -7.08 17.52 -3.03
C LEU A 230 -7.81 16.83 -4.19
N TYR A 231 -8.75 15.96 -3.82
CA TYR A 231 -9.60 15.21 -4.72
C TYR A 231 -11.06 15.30 -4.27
N ASP A 232 -12.00 15.24 -5.21
CA ASP A 232 -13.44 15.45 -5.00
C ASP A 232 -14.15 14.26 -4.30
N GLY A 233 -13.38 13.42 -3.61
CA GLY A 233 -13.80 12.11 -3.11
C GLY A 233 -13.69 11.00 -4.17
N PHE A 234 -13.86 9.75 -3.71
CA PHE A 234 -13.78 8.56 -4.56
C PHE A 234 -15.19 8.04 -4.85
N VAL A 235 -15.76 8.44 -5.98
CA VAL A 235 -17.12 8.07 -6.38
C VAL A 235 -17.06 7.14 -7.60
N PRO A 236 -17.83 6.03 -7.63
CA PRO A 236 -17.82 5.07 -8.74
C PRO A 236 -18.55 5.58 -9.98
N ASP A 237 -18.07 6.68 -10.56
CA ASP A 237 -18.62 7.29 -11.77
C ASP A 237 -17.55 7.83 -12.73
N ALA A 238 -18.00 8.57 -13.75
CA ALA A 238 -17.17 9.19 -14.78
C ALA A 238 -16.02 10.08 -14.25
N ARG A 239 -16.14 10.63 -13.04
CA ARG A 239 -15.12 11.47 -12.40
C ARG A 239 -13.81 10.74 -12.15
N VAL A 240 -13.81 9.40 -12.11
CA VAL A 240 -12.59 8.58 -12.01
C VAL A 240 -11.60 8.89 -13.15
N ARG A 241 -12.09 9.30 -14.33
CA ARG A 241 -11.22 9.74 -15.44
C ARG A 241 -10.36 10.96 -15.08
N LYS A 242 -10.84 11.84 -14.20
CA LYS A 242 -10.09 12.99 -13.69
C LYS A 242 -8.89 12.55 -12.85
N LEU A 243 -9.05 11.50 -12.03
CA LEU A 243 -7.98 10.90 -11.24
C LEU A 243 -6.88 10.37 -12.15
N ILE A 244 -7.23 9.55 -13.15
CA ILE A 244 -6.28 9.00 -14.11
C ILE A 244 -5.52 10.11 -14.84
N ARG A 245 -6.24 11.10 -15.41
CA ARG A 245 -5.61 12.22 -16.13
C ARG A 245 -4.64 13.00 -15.23
N LYS A 246 -5.01 13.25 -13.98
CA LYS A 246 -4.17 13.98 -13.03
C LYS A 246 -2.95 13.15 -12.61
N GLY A 247 -3.13 11.86 -12.33
CA GLY A 247 -2.04 10.93 -12.02
C GLY A 247 -1.02 10.83 -13.17
N LEU A 248 -1.50 10.69 -14.40
CA LEU A 248 -0.65 10.71 -15.61
C LEU A 248 0.11 12.04 -15.76
N PHE A 249 -0.53 13.17 -15.47
CA PHE A 249 0.13 14.47 -15.51
C PHE A 249 1.26 14.58 -14.47
N HIS A 250 1.03 14.14 -13.23
CA HIS A 250 2.08 14.11 -12.20
C HIS A 250 3.25 13.21 -12.60
N TRP A 251 2.94 12.02 -13.11
CA TRP A 251 3.97 11.10 -13.59
C TRP A 251 4.78 11.71 -14.75
N TRP A 252 4.12 12.25 -15.76
CA TRP A 252 4.79 12.91 -16.90
C TRP A 252 5.69 14.06 -16.44
N ARG A 253 5.24 14.89 -15.50
CA ARG A 253 6.06 15.97 -14.92
C ARG A 253 7.26 15.43 -14.15
N ALA A 254 7.09 14.32 -13.44
CA ALA A 254 8.18 13.65 -12.74
C ALA A 254 9.22 13.08 -13.72
N GLU A 255 8.79 12.57 -14.88
CA GLU A 255 9.66 12.12 -15.97
C GLU A 255 10.47 13.28 -16.57
N LEU A 256 9.83 14.41 -16.87
CA LEU A 256 10.53 15.61 -17.35
C LEU A 256 11.59 16.09 -16.35
N THR A 257 11.26 16.08 -15.06
CA THR A 257 12.22 16.40 -13.99
C THR A 257 13.39 15.42 -14.01
N ASN A 258 13.11 14.13 -14.18
CA ASN A 258 14.14 13.10 -14.29
C ASN A 258 15.03 13.24 -15.53
N LEU A 259 14.47 13.61 -16.69
CA LEU A 259 15.26 13.90 -17.90
C LEU A 259 16.22 15.07 -17.65
N ARG A 260 15.77 16.15 -17.01
CA ARG A 260 16.65 17.26 -16.62
C ARG A 260 17.77 16.81 -15.68
N LEU A 261 17.48 15.94 -14.70
CA LEU A 261 18.48 15.38 -13.80
C LEU A 261 19.50 14.48 -14.52
N ILE A 262 19.11 13.80 -15.59
CA ILE A 262 20.03 13.02 -16.44
C ILE A 262 20.95 13.94 -17.23
N LEU A 263 20.41 15.04 -17.76
CA LEU A 263 21.11 15.94 -18.68
C LEU A 263 21.98 16.98 -17.97
N THR A 264 21.82 17.19 -16.66
CA THR A 264 22.62 18.16 -15.90
C THR A 264 23.99 17.56 -15.52
N PRO A 265 25.12 18.07 -16.02
CA PRO A 265 26.44 17.59 -15.65
C PRO A 265 26.76 18.06 -14.22
N GLY A 266 26.94 17.13 -13.26
CA GLY A 266 27.40 17.50 -11.91
C GLY A 266 27.05 16.52 -10.78
N ALA A 267 26.10 15.62 -10.96
CA ALA A 267 25.67 14.73 -9.88
C ALA A 267 26.52 13.45 -9.70
N LYS A 268 27.68 13.34 -10.36
CA LYS A 268 28.57 12.16 -10.22
C LYS A 268 29.57 12.24 -9.06
N ASN A 269 29.77 13.38 -8.40
CA ASN A 269 30.82 13.55 -7.38
C ASN A 269 30.34 14.21 -6.07
N ARG A 270 29.33 13.64 -5.39
CA ARG A 270 29.18 13.86 -3.95
C ARG A 270 29.09 12.53 -3.25
N ALA A 271 30.25 12.01 -2.84
CA ALA A 271 30.33 10.96 -1.83
C ALA A 271 29.61 11.45 -0.56
N PRO A 272 28.93 10.55 0.17
CA PRO A 272 28.33 10.94 1.45
C PRO A 272 29.47 11.28 2.41
N SER A 273 29.59 12.56 2.76
CA SER A 273 30.41 12.98 3.89
C SER A 273 29.83 12.33 5.14
N SER A 274 30.61 11.47 5.79
CA SER A 274 30.35 10.98 7.13
C SER A 274 30.16 12.18 8.06
N SER A 275 28.92 12.51 8.42
CA SER A 275 28.65 13.38 9.56
C SER A 275 28.98 12.57 10.80
N THR A 276 30.17 12.80 11.34
CA THR A 276 30.50 12.47 12.73
C THR A 276 29.46 13.14 13.62
N ALA A 277 28.58 12.33 14.21
CA ALA A 277 27.76 12.75 15.32
C ALA A 277 28.70 13.03 16.50
N THR A 278 28.93 14.30 16.78
CA THR A 278 29.61 14.77 17.99
C THR A 278 28.74 14.40 19.19
N SER A 279 29.07 13.30 19.85
CA SER A 279 28.61 12.98 21.20
C SER A 279 29.26 13.96 22.17
N THR A 280 28.60 15.06 22.49
CA THR A 280 28.91 15.84 23.68
C THR A 280 28.38 15.09 24.90
N ALA A 281 29.28 14.37 25.56
CA ALA A 281 29.09 13.88 26.91
C ALA A 281 28.91 15.07 27.86
N VAL A 282 27.76 15.14 28.53
CA VAL A 282 27.57 16.02 29.68
C VAL A 282 27.97 15.21 30.91
N ALA A 283 29.11 15.60 31.50
CA ALA A 283 29.53 15.15 32.81
C ALA A 283 28.56 15.69 33.87
N ALA A 284 28.06 14.81 34.73
CA ALA A 284 27.39 15.18 35.97
C ALA A 284 28.44 15.50 37.05
N PRO A 285 28.27 16.56 37.86
CA PRO A 285 29.01 16.69 39.10
C PRO A 285 28.24 16.02 40.25
N LEU A 286 28.98 15.17 40.98
CA LEU A 286 28.82 14.67 42.36
C LEU A 286 27.41 14.50 42.93
#